data_AF-A0A4U2YNN4-F1
#
_entry.id   AF-A0A4U2YNN4-F1
#
_cell.length_a   1.000
_cell.length_b   1.000
_cell.length_c   1.000
_cell.angle_alpha   90.00
_cell.angle_beta   90.00
_cell.angle_gamma   90.00
#
_symmetry.space_group_name_H-M   'P 1'
#
loop_
_entity.id
_entity.type
_entity.pdbx_description
1 polymer ?
#
loop_
_entity_poly.entity_id
_entity_poly.type
_entity_poly.pdbx_seq_one_letter_code
_entity_poly.pdbx_strand_id
1 'polypeptide(L)'
;MLLPHAVTLAQARSYLAALADQATTIDASSAYEHALIELDRVHGDEVPTIDSDELCEDRAILLSMATAALEDLDRHGVDALSIELIIAMLDDAYTLDSL
;
A
#
# COMPACT_ATOMS: atom_id res chain seq x y z
N MET A 1 19.69 -3.91 -0.41
CA MET A 1 18.58 -3.03 0.03
C MET A 1 19.05 -2.16 1.18
N LEU A 2 18.78 -0.84 1.18
CA LEU A 2 19.11 0.04 2.33
C LEU A 2 18.04 -0.12 3.43
N LEU A 3 18.45 -0.11 4.69
CA LEU A 3 17.56 -0.33 5.85
C LEU A 3 16.33 0.62 5.87
N PRO A 4 16.46 1.92 5.52
CA PRO A 4 15.30 2.80 5.39
C PRO A 4 14.29 2.38 4.31
N HIS A 5 14.77 1.91 3.15
CA HIS A 5 13.90 1.48 2.06
C HIS A 5 13.07 0.25 2.43
N ALA A 6 13.68 -0.71 3.13
CA ALA A 6 12.98 -1.91 3.60
C ALA A 6 11.87 -1.55 4.61
N VAL A 7 12.10 -0.57 5.49
CA VAL A 7 11.10 -0.09 6.44
C VAL A 7 9.94 0.58 5.71
N THR A 8 10.22 1.49 4.78
CA THR A 8 9.18 2.18 3.99
C THR A 8 8.33 1.19 3.19
N LEU A 9 8.96 0.19 2.58
CA LEU A 9 8.25 -0.84 1.82
C LEU A 9 7.34 -1.68 2.72
N ALA A 10 7.85 -2.09 3.89
CA ALA A 10 7.07 -2.87 4.83
C ALA A 10 5.89 -2.07 5.41
N GLN A 11 6.05 -0.76 5.65
CA GLN A 11 4.95 0.13 6.04
C GLN A 11 3.88 0.23 4.96
N ALA A 12 4.26 0.47 3.70
CA ALA A 12 3.33 0.52 2.58
C ALA A 12 2.51 -0.78 2.51
N ARG A 13 3.18 -1.95 2.55
CA ARG A 13 2.50 -3.25 2.58
C ARG A 13 1.52 -3.38 3.74
N SER A 14 1.92 -3.01 4.95
CA SER A 14 1.05 -3.11 6.13
C SER A 14 -0.20 -2.23 6.00
N TYR A 15 -0.07 -1.00 5.47
CA TYR A 15 -1.21 -0.12 5.27
C TYR A 15 -2.16 -0.62 4.18
N LEU A 16 -1.64 -1.11 3.06
CA LEU A 16 -2.47 -1.69 2.01
C LEU A 16 -3.19 -2.97 2.48
N ALA A 17 -2.50 -3.84 3.23
CA ALA A 17 -3.10 -5.04 3.81
C ALA A 17 -4.23 -4.69 4.80
N ALA A 18 -4.01 -3.68 5.64
CA ALA A 18 -5.06 -3.20 6.55
C ALA A 18 -6.27 -2.62 5.79
N LEU A 19 -6.06 -1.92 4.67
CA LEU A 19 -7.16 -1.45 3.82
C LEU A 19 -7.94 -2.63 3.19
N ALA A 20 -7.24 -3.67 2.73
CA ALA A 20 -7.86 -4.88 2.20
C ALA A 20 -8.70 -5.63 3.25
N ASP A 21 -8.17 -5.75 4.48
CA ASP A 21 -8.85 -6.39 5.62
C ASP A 21 -10.06 -5.59 6.11
N GLN A 22 -10.00 -4.25 6.03
CA GLN A 22 -11.06 -3.35 6.49
C GLN A 22 -12.06 -2.93 5.40
N ALA A 23 -11.88 -3.42 4.17
CA ALA A 23 -12.74 -3.10 3.04
C ALA A 23 -14.19 -3.54 3.30
N THR A 24 -15.13 -2.71 2.86
CA THR A 24 -16.57 -2.93 3.08
C THR A 24 -17.17 -3.95 2.11
N THR A 25 -16.50 -4.19 0.98
CA THR A 25 -16.92 -5.14 -0.05
C THR A 25 -15.76 -6.04 -0.49
N ILE A 26 -16.10 -7.22 -1.03
CA ILE A 26 -15.12 -8.15 -1.59
C ILE A 26 -14.41 -7.53 -2.79
N ASP A 27 -15.13 -6.75 -3.61
CA ASP A 27 -14.57 -6.10 -4.79
C ASP A 27 -13.53 -5.03 -4.39
N ALA A 28 -13.83 -4.23 -3.36
CA ALA A 28 -12.88 -3.27 -2.78
C ALA A 28 -11.67 -3.97 -2.16
N SER A 29 -11.89 -5.03 -1.36
CA SER A 29 -10.82 -5.84 -0.77
C SER A 29 -9.87 -6.39 -1.86
N SER A 30 -10.44 -6.97 -2.92
CA SER A 30 -9.67 -7.50 -4.07
C SER A 30 -8.91 -6.40 -4.81
N ALA A 31 -9.43 -5.19 -4.88
CA ALA A 31 -8.74 -4.06 -5.51
C ALA A 31 -7.51 -3.62 -4.70
N TYR A 32 -7.61 -3.57 -3.36
CA TYR A 32 -6.46 -3.31 -2.48
C TYR A 32 -5.40 -4.43 -2.57
N GLU A 33 -5.82 -5.70 -2.59
CA GLU A 33 -4.93 -6.84 -2.81
C GLU A 33 -4.21 -6.78 -4.16
N HIS A 34 -4.88 -6.30 -5.21
CA HIS A 34 -4.24 -6.11 -6.50
C HIS A 34 -3.14 -5.02 -6.46
N ALA A 35 -3.36 -3.94 -5.71
CA ALA A 35 -2.34 -2.92 -5.48
C ALA A 35 -1.13 -3.47 -4.68
N LEU A 36 -1.36 -4.37 -3.72
CA LEU A 36 -0.30 -5.10 -3.01
C LEU A 36 0.54 -5.96 -3.97
N ILE A 37 -0.11 -6.72 -4.84
CA ILE A 37 0.58 -7.59 -5.81
C ILE A 37 1.46 -6.76 -6.75
N GLU A 38 0.99 -5.60 -7.23
CA GLU A 38 1.79 -4.72 -8.07
C GLU A 38 2.96 -4.09 -7.29
N LEU A 39 2.75 -3.70 -6.04
CA LEU A 39 3.82 -3.23 -5.16
C LEU A 39 4.92 -4.30 -4.98
N ASP A 40 4.52 -5.56 -4.77
CA ASP A 40 5.43 -6.69 -4.62
C ASP A 40 6.20 -7.01 -5.90
N ARG A 41 5.52 -6.93 -7.04
CA ARG A 41 6.12 -7.12 -8.36
C ARG A 41 7.21 -6.08 -8.63
N VAL A 42 7.01 -4.83 -8.23
CA VAL A 42 8.00 -3.76 -8.39
C VAL A 42 9.23 -3.96 -7.50
N HIS A 43 9.05 -4.56 -6.31
CA HIS A 43 10.12 -4.65 -5.30
C HIS A 43 10.78 -6.03 -5.15
N GLY A 44 10.22 -7.09 -5.75
CA GLY A 44 10.79 -8.44 -5.74
C GLY A 44 10.80 -9.07 -4.35
N ASP A 45 9.61 -9.39 -3.81
CA ASP A 45 9.27 -10.41 -2.78
C ASP A 45 10.12 -10.55 -1.48
N GLU A 46 11.12 -9.70 -1.23
CA GLU A 46 12.15 -9.96 -0.21
C GLU A 46 11.90 -9.33 1.18
N VAL A 47 10.80 -8.61 1.43
CA VAL A 47 10.61 -7.93 2.73
C VAL A 47 9.29 -8.28 3.40
N PRO A 48 9.32 -8.91 4.59
CA PRO A 48 8.11 -9.19 5.36
C PRO A 48 7.42 -7.89 5.82
N THR A 49 6.09 -7.95 5.88
CA THR A 49 5.21 -6.89 6.40
C THR A 49 5.53 -6.60 7.88
N ILE A 50 5.31 -5.36 8.32
CA ILE A 50 5.39 -5.02 9.76
C ILE A 50 4.07 -5.42 10.43
N ASP A 51 4.13 -5.90 11.68
CA ASP A 51 2.96 -6.24 12.50
C ASP A 51 1.91 -5.11 12.43
N SER A 52 0.70 -5.46 11.99
CA SER A 52 -0.42 -4.55 11.75
C SER A 52 -1.27 -4.26 12.99
N ASP A 53 -0.93 -4.85 14.14
CA ASP A 53 -1.72 -4.81 15.38
C ASP A 53 -1.92 -3.40 15.99
N GLU A 54 -1.21 -2.38 15.51
CA GLU A 54 -1.35 -0.97 15.94
C GLU A 54 -1.80 -0.01 14.81
N LEU A 55 -2.29 -0.53 13.68
CA LEU A 55 -2.75 0.31 12.58
C LEU A 55 -4.09 0.98 12.89
N CYS A 56 -4.22 2.23 12.45
CA CYS A 56 -5.44 3.03 12.65
C CYS A 56 -6.65 2.36 11.98
N GLU A 57 -7.80 2.30 12.65
CA GLU A 57 -9.06 1.77 12.09
C GLU A 57 -9.74 2.74 11.11
N ASP A 58 -9.22 3.97 10.96
CA ASP A 58 -9.76 4.95 10.01
C ASP A 58 -9.13 4.73 8.63
N ARG A 59 -9.94 4.23 7.68
CA ARG A 59 -9.52 3.99 6.30
C ARG A 59 -9.00 5.23 5.58
N ALA A 60 -9.52 6.43 5.87
CA ALA A 60 -9.00 7.65 5.25
C ALA A 60 -7.58 7.97 5.74
N ILE A 61 -7.31 7.70 7.02
CA ILE A 61 -5.97 7.82 7.60
C ILE A 61 -5.04 6.75 7.00
N LEU A 62 -5.49 5.49 6.91
CA LEU A 62 -4.72 4.41 6.27
C LEU A 62 -4.38 4.74 4.82
N LEU A 63 -5.33 5.26 4.04
CA LEU A 63 -5.08 5.70 2.66
C LEU A 63 -4.00 6.77 2.62
N SER A 64 -4.11 7.81 3.45
CA SER A 64 -3.11 8.88 3.49
C SER A 64 -1.73 8.38 3.90
N MET A 65 -1.64 7.43 4.82
CA MET A 65 -0.36 6.82 5.25
C MET A 65 0.23 5.91 4.15
N ALA A 66 -0.61 5.14 3.47
CA ALA A 66 -0.21 4.30 2.35
C ALA A 66 0.36 5.15 1.20
N THR A 67 -0.35 6.21 0.81
CA THR A 67 0.12 7.15 -0.24
C THR A 67 1.45 7.79 0.14
N ALA A 68 1.58 8.29 1.36
CA ALA A 68 2.84 8.89 1.83
C ALA A 68 4.00 7.87 1.84
N ALA A 69 3.76 6.64 2.29
CA ALA A 69 4.77 5.58 2.26
C ALA A 69 5.19 5.22 0.83
N LEU A 70 4.24 5.16 -0.11
CA LEU A 70 4.52 4.91 -1.52
C LEU A 70 5.32 6.06 -2.16
N GLU A 71 4.98 7.31 -1.90
CA GLU A 71 5.74 8.48 -2.35
C GLU A 71 7.17 8.49 -1.79
N ASP A 72 7.36 8.03 -0.56
CA ASP A 72 8.68 7.92 0.06
C ASP A 72 9.56 6.86 -0.65
N LEU A 73 8.97 5.87 -1.33
CA LEU A 73 9.71 4.85 -2.09
C LEU A 73 10.39 5.42 -3.35
N ASP A 74 9.82 6.46 -3.98
CA ASP A 74 10.47 7.15 -5.12
C ASP A 74 11.87 7.67 -4.72
N ARG A 75 11.99 8.19 -3.48
CA ARG A 75 13.27 8.68 -2.94
C ARG A 75 14.33 7.58 -2.75
N HIS A 76 13.92 6.31 -2.80
CA HIS A 76 14.78 5.16 -2.66
C HIS A 76 15.19 4.52 -3.99
N GLY A 77 14.87 5.16 -5.12
CA GLY A 77 15.29 4.74 -6.46
C GLY A 77 14.33 3.76 -7.12
N VAL A 78 13.09 3.68 -6.63
CA VAL A 78 11.99 2.98 -7.31
C VAL A 78 11.51 3.84 -8.48
N ASP A 79 11.04 3.20 -9.54
CA ASP A 79 10.50 3.90 -10.71
C ASP A 79 9.25 4.71 -10.32
N ALA A 80 9.34 6.05 -10.46
CA ALA A 80 8.27 6.98 -10.10
C ALA A 80 6.94 6.66 -10.80
N LEU A 81 6.97 6.24 -12.06
CA LEU A 81 5.77 5.87 -12.80
C LEU A 81 5.09 4.64 -12.20
N SER A 82 5.87 3.64 -11.79
CA SER A 82 5.36 2.46 -11.11
C SER A 82 4.71 2.81 -9.77
N ILE A 83 5.30 3.74 -9.01
CA ILE A 83 4.71 4.26 -7.77
C ILE A 83 3.40 5.00 -8.04
N GLU A 84 3.37 5.91 -9.01
CA GLU A 84 2.17 6.65 -9.38
C GLU A 84 1.02 5.72 -9.81
N LEU A 85 1.32 4.64 -10.54
CA LEU A 85 0.33 3.63 -10.93
C LEU A 85 -0.26 2.92 -9.72
N ILE A 86 0.57 2.52 -8.73
CA ILE A 86 0.09 1.89 -7.50
C ILE A 86 -0.78 2.85 -6.69
N ILE A 87 -0.39 4.13 -6.61
CA ILE A 87 -1.19 5.17 -5.94
C ILE A 87 -2.54 5.34 -6.65
N ALA A 88 -2.57 5.39 -7.98
CA ALA A 88 -3.81 5.48 -8.74
C ALA A 88 -4.74 4.28 -8.51
N MET A 89 -4.17 3.06 -8.47
CA MET A 89 -4.93 1.84 -8.14
C MET A 89 -5.53 1.91 -6.73
N LEU A 90 -4.80 2.51 -5.78
CA LEU A 90 -5.26 2.68 -4.40
C LEU A 90 -6.43 3.68 -4.31
N ASP A 91 -6.35 4.78 -5.05
CA ASP A 91 -7.40 5.80 -5.11
C ASP A 91 -8.69 5.25 -5.78
N ASP A 92 -8.53 4.44 -6.82
CA ASP A 92 -9.63 3.71 -7.47
C ASP A 92 -10.28 2.71 -6.49
N ALA A 93 -9.47 1.95 -5.74
CA ALA A 93 -9.95 1.00 -4.74
C ALA A 93 -10.70 1.69 -3.60
N TYR A 94 -10.21 2.84 -3.12
CA TYR A 94 -10.89 3.64 -2.10
C TYR A 94 -12.18 4.27 -2.59
N THR A 95 -12.20 4.74 -3.84
CA THR A 95 -13.41 5.22 -4.49
C THR A 95 -14.43 4.08 -4.56
N LEU A 96 -14.02 2.87 -4.95
CA LEU A 96 -14.90 1.70 -4.99
C LEU A 96 -15.44 1.31 -3.59
N ASP A 97 -14.61 1.42 -2.55
CA ASP A 97 -14.96 1.08 -1.17
C ASP A 97 -15.87 2.12 -0.46
N SER A 98 -16.04 3.28 -1.08
CA SER A 98 -16.89 4.37 -0.56
C SER A 98 -18.24 4.49 -1.27
N LEU A 99 -18.54 3.59 -2.21
CA LEU A 99 -19.82 3.48 -2.93
C LEU A 99 -20.84 2.61 -2.19
#